data_AF-A0A3D5WBM7-F1
#
_entry.id   AF-A0A3D5WBM7-F1
#
_cell.length_a   1.000
_cell.length_b   1.000
_cell.length_c   1.000
_cell.angle_alpha   90.00
_cell.angle_beta   90.00
_cell.angle_gamma   90.00
#
_symmetry.space_group_name_H-M   'P 1'
#
loop_
_entity.id
_entity.type
_entity.pdbx_description
1 polymer ?
#
loop_
_entity_poly.entity_id
_entity_poly.type
_entity_poly.pdbx_seq_one_letter_code
_entity_poly.pdbx_strand_id
1 'polypeptide(L)'
;NSIENWFSIQVENSLQESLIVAQAYYQNSGNNAVYYAKHISQGITENRLLDQGKQGSLKGFVKSKLDQYNLGAIEVFSPRKEGLAKVVNNEIPIEKFP
;
A
#
# COMPACT_ATOMS: atom_id res chain seq x y z
N ASN A 1 28.50 -30.90 19.03
CA ASN A 1 27.64 -29.69 19.19
C ASN A 1 27.91 -28.64 18.10
N SER A 2 27.95 -29.04 16.82
CA SER A 2 28.35 -28.14 15.72
C SER A 2 27.22 -27.91 14.70
N ILE A 3 26.26 -28.83 14.60
CA ILE A 3 25.11 -28.74 13.69
C ILE A 3 24.00 -27.85 14.25
N GLU A 4 23.69 -27.95 15.54
CA GLU A 4 22.72 -27.07 16.22
C GLU A 4 23.15 -25.60 16.17
N ASN A 5 24.46 -25.35 16.32
CA ASN A 5 25.01 -24.00 16.26
C ASN A 5 24.92 -23.40 14.84
N TRP A 6 25.08 -24.22 13.80
CA TRP A 6 24.91 -23.78 12.41
C TRP A 6 23.44 -23.53 12.04
N PHE A 7 22.52 -24.37 12.55
CA PHE A 7 21.08 -24.17 12.39
C PHE A 7 20.61 -22.88 13.06
N SER A 8 21.10 -22.59 14.27
CA SER A 8 20.76 -21.36 14.99
C SER A 8 21.22 -20.10 14.27
N ILE A 9 22.46 -20.10 13.75
CA ILE A 9 23.03 -18.95 13.02
C ILE A 9 22.29 -18.69 11.70
N GLN A 10 21.95 -19.75 10.95
CA GLN A 10 21.21 -19.57 9.70
C GLN A 10 19.79 -19.04 9.93
N VAL A 11 19.09 -19.54 10.96
CA VAL A 11 17.74 -19.04 11.31
C VAL A 11 17.80 -17.58 11.76
N GLU A 12 18.78 -17.21 12.58
CA GLU A 12 18.94 -15.84 13.07
C GLU A 12 19.28 -14.85 11.94
N ASN A 13 20.15 -15.25 11.01
CA ASN A 13 20.47 -14.46 9.82
C ASN A 13 19.26 -14.28 8.90
N SER A 14 18.50 -15.35 8.63
CA SER A 14 17.28 -15.25 7.80
C SER A 14 16.19 -14.38 8.44
N LEU A 15 16.08 -14.36 9.78
CA LEU A 15 15.17 -13.44 10.48
C LEU A 15 15.62 -11.98 10.38
N GLN A 16 16.92 -11.70 10.54
CA GLN A 16 17.46 -10.34 10.40
C GLN A 16 17.32 -9.82 8.96
N GLU A 17 17.63 -10.64 7.97
CA GLU A 17 17.44 -10.29 6.55
C GLU A 17 15.97 -10.02 6.23
N SER A 18 15.06 -10.85 6.73
CA SER A 18 13.61 -10.64 6.56
C SER A 18 13.12 -9.34 7.20
N LEU A 19 13.68 -8.96 8.37
CA LEU A 19 13.36 -7.70 9.05
C LEU A 19 13.84 -6.48 8.25
N ILE A 20 15.05 -6.53 7.70
CA ILE A 20 15.61 -5.45 6.88
C ILE A 20 14.77 -5.28 5.61
N VAL A 21 14.38 -6.37 4.96
CA VAL A 21 13.51 -6.34 3.77
C VAL A 21 12.14 -5.75 4.10
N ALA A 22 11.52 -6.17 5.22
CA ALA A 22 10.26 -5.60 5.67
C ALA A 22 10.39 -4.09 5.96
N GLN A 23 11.45 -3.68 6.67
CA GLN A 23 11.67 -2.29 7.04
C GLN A 23 11.94 -1.41 5.81
N ALA A 24 12.73 -1.89 4.84
CA ALA A 24 12.94 -1.20 3.56
C ALA A 24 11.64 -1.12 2.74
N TYR A 25 10.83 -2.18 2.73
CA TYR A 25 9.51 -2.19 2.08
C TYR A 25 8.58 -1.13 2.67
N TYR A 26 8.52 -1.00 4.00
CA TYR A 26 7.71 0.01 4.67
C TYR A 26 8.24 1.43 4.49
N GLN A 27 9.55 1.65 4.57
CA GLN A 27 10.15 2.97 4.34
C GLN A 27 9.90 3.45 2.92
N ASN A 28 10.07 2.57 1.92
CA ASN A 28 9.77 2.88 0.53
C ASN A 28 8.27 3.12 0.30
N SER A 29 7.41 2.31 0.91
CA SER A 29 5.95 2.46 0.81
C SER A 29 5.46 3.78 1.44
N GLY A 30 6.01 4.15 2.60
CA GLY A 30 5.62 5.37 3.33
C GLY A 30 6.13 6.65 2.66
N ASN A 31 7.40 6.69 2.26
CA ASN A 31 7.98 7.87 1.61
C ASN A 31 7.31 8.17 0.27
N ASN A 32 6.94 7.13 -0.49
CA ASN A 32 6.32 7.32 -1.80
C ASN A 32 4.80 7.51 -1.72
N ALA A 33 4.13 7.13 -0.63
CA ALA A 33 2.68 7.26 -0.48
C ALA A 33 2.18 8.70 -0.65
N VAL A 34 2.87 9.69 -0.08
CA VAL A 34 2.49 11.10 -0.21
C VAL A 34 2.62 11.60 -1.66
N TYR A 35 3.68 11.18 -2.34
CA TYR A 35 3.90 11.50 -3.75
C TYR A 35 2.82 10.88 -4.63
N TYR A 36 2.52 9.58 -4.44
CA TYR A 36 1.46 8.90 -5.17
C TYR A 36 0.08 9.47 -4.86
N ALA A 37 -0.21 9.84 -3.62
CA ALA A 37 -1.48 10.47 -3.25
C ALA A 37 -1.71 11.79 -4.01
N LYS A 38 -0.66 12.61 -4.19
CA LYS A 38 -0.75 13.84 -5.00
C LYS A 38 -1.05 13.54 -6.47
N HIS A 39 -0.34 12.58 -7.07
CA HIS A 39 -0.57 12.17 -8.46
C HIS A 39 -1.97 11.57 -8.67
N ILE A 40 -2.44 10.74 -7.74
CA ILE A 40 -3.80 10.18 -7.76
C ILE A 40 -4.83 11.30 -7.67
N SER A 41 -4.64 12.27 -6.78
CA SER A 41 -5.53 13.42 -6.61
C SER A 41 -5.63 14.28 -7.88
N GLN A 42 -4.50 14.54 -8.55
CA GLN A 42 -4.48 15.23 -9.84
C GLN A 42 -5.27 14.45 -10.90
N GLY A 43 -5.00 13.14 -11.03
CA GLY A 43 -5.72 12.30 -11.99
C GLY A 43 -7.23 12.21 -11.72
N ILE A 44 -7.65 12.19 -10.45
CA ILE A 44 -9.08 12.26 -10.08
C ILE A 44 -9.71 13.58 -10.54
N THR A 45 -8.99 14.69 -10.36
CA THR A 45 -9.45 16.03 -10.71
C THR A 45 -9.54 16.23 -12.22
N GLU A 46 -8.49 15.89 -12.96
CA GLU A 46 -8.41 16.06 -14.41
C GLU A 46 -9.48 15.25 -15.15
N ASN A 47 -9.76 14.02 -14.69
CA ASN A 47 -10.78 13.16 -15.27
C ASN A 47 -12.20 13.42 -14.72
N ARG A 48 -12.33 14.39 -13.81
CA ARG A 48 -13.57 14.74 -13.09
C ARG A 48 -14.25 13.50 -12.50
N LEU A 49 -13.48 12.63 -11.84
CA LEU A 49 -13.98 11.34 -11.34
C LEU A 49 -14.88 11.48 -10.11
N LEU A 50 -15.00 12.68 -9.55
CA LEU A 50 -15.90 13.00 -8.44
C LEU A 50 -17.31 13.41 -8.91
N ASP A 51 -17.56 13.51 -10.22
CA ASP A 51 -18.89 13.84 -10.76
C ASP A 51 -19.92 12.76 -10.42
N GLN A 52 -21.19 13.15 -10.34
CA GLN A 52 -22.30 12.21 -10.15
C GLN A 52 -22.31 11.13 -11.24
N GLY A 53 -22.55 9.88 -10.85
CA GLY A 53 -22.58 8.73 -11.76
C GLY A 53 -21.20 8.14 -12.12
N LYS A 54 -20.08 8.77 -11.74
CA LYS A 54 -18.73 8.26 -12.04
C LYS A 54 -18.11 7.40 -10.94
N GLN A 55 -18.87 6.97 -9.94
CA GLN A 55 -18.35 6.15 -8.84
C GLN A 55 -17.66 4.86 -9.33
N GLY A 56 -18.21 4.21 -10.36
CA GLY A 56 -17.57 3.04 -10.99
C GLY A 56 -16.21 3.38 -11.61
N SER A 57 -16.14 4.49 -12.35
CA SER A 57 -14.89 4.98 -12.98
C SER A 57 -13.86 5.41 -11.93
N LEU A 58 -14.28 6.08 -10.86
CA LEU A 58 -13.42 6.43 -9.72
C LEU A 58 -12.83 5.17 -9.09
N LYS A 59 -13.67 4.17 -8.78
CA LYS A 59 -13.21 2.91 -8.19
C LYS A 59 -12.24 2.17 -9.11
N GLY A 60 -12.52 2.12 -10.41
CA GLY A 60 -11.64 1.50 -11.41
C GLY A 60 -10.29 2.21 -11.54
N PHE A 61 -10.31 3.55 -11.61
CA PHE A 61 -9.09 4.35 -11.65
C PHE A 61 -8.22 4.12 -10.40
N VAL A 62 -8.84 4.22 -9.22
CA VAL A 62 -8.14 4.03 -7.94
C VAL A 62 -7.59 2.60 -7.82
N LYS A 63 -8.32 1.58 -8.27
CA LYS A 63 -7.82 0.19 -8.31
C LYS A 63 -6.61 0.04 -9.21
N SER A 64 -6.64 0.60 -10.41
CA SER A 64 -5.49 0.57 -11.32
C SER A 64 -4.26 1.25 -10.70
N LYS A 65 -4.44 2.35 -9.98
CA LYS A 65 -3.33 3.05 -9.30
C LYS A 65 -2.81 2.30 -8.07
N LEU A 66 -3.68 1.62 -7.33
CA LEU A 66 -3.28 0.74 -6.23
C LEU A 66 -2.33 -0.35 -6.72
N ASP A 67 -2.67 -0.99 -7.84
CA ASP A 67 -1.85 -2.06 -8.43
C ASP A 67 -0.55 -1.49 -9.05
N GLN A 68 -0.63 -0.36 -9.77
CA GLN A 68 0.53 0.28 -10.42
C GLN A 68 1.60 0.75 -9.43
N TYR A 69 1.20 1.26 -8.27
CA TYR A 69 2.11 1.81 -7.26
C TYR A 69 2.39 0.84 -6.12
N ASN A 70 1.91 -0.40 -6.22
CA ASN A 70 2.04 -1.43 -5.19
C ASN A 70 1.62 -0.93 -3.79
N LEU A 71 0.50 -0.21 -3.73
CA LEU A 71 -0.02 0.40 -2.49
C LEU A 71 -0.86 -0.62 -1.71
N GLY A 72 -0.78 -0.58 -0.37
CA GLY A 72 -1.60 -1.44 0.50
C GLY A 72 -3.10 -1.08 0.47
N ALA A 73 -3.43 0.21 0.38
CA ALA A 73 -4.80 0.69 0.32
C ALA A 73 -4.87 2.10 -0.29
N ILE A 74 -6.00 2.43 -0.90
CA ILE A 74 -6.37 3.80 -1.26
C ILE A 74 -7.81 4.05 -0.81
N GLU A 75 -8.01 5.14 -0.06
CA GLU A 75 -9.31 5.65 0.36
C GLU A 75 -9.49 7.09 -0.13
N VAL A 76 -10.63 7.37 -0.75
CA VAL A 76 -11.00 8.70 -1.28
C VAL A 76 -12.18 9.22 -0.49
N PHE A 77 -12.05 10.44 0.03
CA PHE A 77 -13.08 11.12 0.81
C PHE A 77 -13.56 12.38 0.13
N SER A 78 -14.83 12.73 0.33
CA SER A 78 -15.33 14.07 0.01
C SER A 78 -14.79 15.09 1.02
N PRO A 79 -14.86 16.40 0.72
CA PRO A 79 -14.55 17.45 1.70
C PRO A 79 -15.38 17.35 3.00
N ARG A 80 -16.53 16.65 2.96
CA ARG A 80 -17.39 16.36 4.13
C ARG A 80 -17.01 15.07 4.86
N LYS A 81 -15.86 14.45 4.52
CA LYS A 81 -15.38 13.15 5.03
C LYS A 81 -16.27 11.95 4.68
N GLU A 82 -17.10 12.07 3.65
CA GLU A 82 -17.88 10.93 3.16
C GLU A 82 -16.97 10.03 2.31
N GLY A 83 -17.01 8.72 2.53
CA GLY A 83 -16.23 7.77 1.74
C GLY A 83 -16.78 7.67 0.31
N LEU A 84 -15.97 8.03 -0.68
CA LEU A 84 -16.33 8.00 -2.10
C LEU A 84 -15.82 6.74 -2.80
N ALA A 85 -14.65 6.26 -2.40
CA ALA A 85 -14.09 5.00 -2.88
C ALA A 85 -13.11 4.43 -1.84
N LYS A 86 -13.09 3.10 -1.73
CA LYS A 86 -12.10 2.35 -0.95
C LYS A 86 -11.65 1.14 -1.74
N VAL A 87 -10.35 0.98 -1.88
CA VAL A 87 -9.71 -0.16 -2.53
C VAL A 87 -8.55 -0.61 -1.66
N VAL A 88 -8.41 -1.91 -1.50
CA VAL A 88 -7.41 -2.53 -0.63
C VAL A 88 -6.69 -3.61 -1.42
N ASN A 89 -5.38 -3.73 -1.22
CA ASN A 89 -4.61 -4.84 -1.76
C ASN A 89 -4.69 -6.01 -0.77
N ASN A 90 -5.25 -7.14 -1.20
CA ASN A 90 -5.37 -8.33 -0.36
C ASN A 90 -4.10 -9.19 -0.35
N GLU A 91 -3.13 -8.89 -1.23
CA GLU A 91 -1.83 -9.58 -1.30
C GLU A 91 -0.80 -8.96 -0.35
N ILE A 92 -1.06 -7.74 0.13
CA ILE A 92 -0.27 -7.10 1.17
C ILE A 92 -1.01 -7.34 2.49
N PRO A 93 -0.42 -8.09 3.45
CA PRO A 93 -1.02 -8.22 4.76
C PRO A 93 -1.16 -6.82 5.37
N ILE A 94 -2.40 -6.38 5.57
CA ILE A 94 -2.72 -5.27 6.48
C ILE A 94 -2.68 -5.86 7.90
N GLU A 95 -1.59 -6.55 8.24
CA GLU A 95 -1.49 -7.20 9.52
C GLU A 95 -1.29 -6.14 10.60
N LYS A 96 -2.26 -6.14 11.52
CA LYS A 96 -2.11 -5.60 12.86
C LYS A 96 -0.90 -6.27 13.49
N PHE A 97 0.22 -5.56 13.54
CA PHE A 97 1.32 -5.92 14.42
C PHE A 97 1.21 -5.07 15.71
N PRO A 98 1.62 -5.65 16.86
CA PRO A 98 1.27 -5.18 18.20
C PRO A 98 1.77 -3.77 18.54
#